data_AF-A0A1F8JJ92-F1
#
_entry.id   AF-A0A1F8JJ92-F1
#
_cell.length_a   1.000
_cell.length_b   1.000
_cell.length_c   1.000
_cell.angle_alpha   90.00
_cell.angle_beta   90.00
_cell.angle_gamma   90.00
#
_symmetry.space_group_name_H-M   'P 1'
#
loop_
_entity.id
_entity.type
_entity.pdbx_description
1 polymer ?
#
loop_
_entity_poly.entity_id
_entity_poly.type
_entity_poly.pdbx_seq_one_letter_code
_entity_poly.pdbx_strand_id
1 'polypeptide(L)'
;MIDPKKLDKFYSTFIKDLNKSLVDEIIDVSEPLLKSLHLLDKTPADEKEIQSQFPFYFHVIETEEKVTLFNQQFVVWIIPKVIDDMPRTLTMIALQQNKSLKLELIFSTRGKFNTPKFVLRILRHYLIEVLDTEEEIASIGKSEN
;
A
#
# COMPACT_ATOMS: atom_id res chain seq x y z
N MET A 1 -6.61 -4.77 16.66
CA MET A 1 -5.88 -5.50 15.61
C MET A 1 -6.69 -6.70 15.15
N ILE A 2 -6.84 -6.88 13.83
CA ILE A 2 -7.53 -8.05 13.25
C ILE A 2 -6.69 -9.31 13.45
N ASP A 3 -7.35 -10.44 13.66
CA ASP A 3 -6.69 -11.75 13.75
C ASP A 3 -5.96 -12.05 12.42
N PRO A 4 -4.64 -12.32 12.43
CA PRO A 4 -3.86 -12.65 11.24
C PRO A 4 -4.50 -13.74 10.37
N LYS A 5 -5.19 -14.72 10.98
CA LYS A 5 -5.87 -15.82 10.26
C LYS A 5 -7.04 -15.34 9.41
N LYS A 6 -7.57 -14.14 9.68
CA LYS A 6 -8.68 -13.55 8.92
C LYS A 6 -8.19 -12.69 7.74
N LEU A 7 -6.90 -12.32 7.70
CA LEU A 7 -6.36 -11.45 6.65
C LEU A 7 -6.49 -12.07 5.26
N ASP A 8 -6.31 -13.39 5.13
CA ASP A 8 -6.50 -14.10 3.86
C ASP A 8 -7.95 -14.09 3.37
N LYS A 9 -8.91 -14.07 4.29
CA LYS A 9 -10.33 -13.95 3.95
C LYS A 9 -10.65 -12.57 3.39
N PHE A 10 -10.10 -11.50 3.99
CA PHE A 10 -10.25 -10.15 3.48
C PHE A 10 -9.56 -9.99 2.12
N TYR A 11 -8.32 -10.48 2.00
CA TYR A 11 -7.60 -10.54 0.73
C TYR A 11 -8.44 -11.19 -0.38
N SER A 12 -8.96 -12.38 -0.11
CA SER A 12 -9.79 -13.12 -1.07
C SER A 12 -11.06 -12.37 -1.47
N THR A 13 -11.62 -11.57 -0.55
CA THR A 13 -12.82 -10.77 -0.81
C THR A 13 -12.48 -9.59 -1.71
N PHE A 14 -11.41 -8.84 -1.38
CA PHE A 14 -10.99 -7.69 -2.16
C PHE A 14 -10.53 -8.06 -3.57
N ILE A 15 -9.79 -9.16 -3.73
CA ILE A 15 -9.26 -9.53 -5.05
C ILE A 15 -10.34 -10.05 -6.01
N LYS A 16 -11.40 -10.68 -5.48
CA LYS A 16 -12.52 -11.19 -6.29
C LYS A 16 -13.43 -10.07 -6.77
N ASP A 17 -13.63 -9.07 -5.94
CA ASP A 17 -14.57 -7.97 -6.17
C ASP A 17 -13.86 -6.61 -6.08
N LEU A 18 -12.74 -6.43 -6.80
CA LEU A 18 -12.00 -5.15 -6.85
C LEU A 18 -12.93 -3.98 -7.23
N ASN A 19 -13.83 -4.20 -8.19
CA ASN A 19 -14.79 -3.19 -8.65
C ASN A 19 -15.87 -2.82 -7.60
N LYS A 20 -16.02 -3.58 -6.51
CA LYS A 20 -16.92 -3.23 -5.39
C LYS A 20 -16.18 -2.58 -4.24
N SER A 21 -14.85 -2.63 -4.22
CA SER A 21 -14.07 -1.82 -3.29
C SER A 21 -14.20 -0.36 -3.73
N LEU A 22 -14.34 0.58 -2.78
CA LEU A 22 -14.48 2.02 -3.05
C LEU A 22 -13.20 2.65 -3.61
N VAL A 23 -12.24 1.85 -4.09
CA VAL A 23 -11.00 2.34 -4.67
C VAL A 23 -11.29 2.76 -6.10
N ASP A 24 -11.07 4.04 -6.40
CA ASP A 24 -11.41 4.65 -7.69
C ASP A 24 -10.75 3.95 -8.88
N GLU A 25 -9.45 3.61 -8.78
CA GLU A 25 -8.72 2.89 -9.83
C GLU A 25 -7.42 2.25 -9.29
N ILE A 26 -6.89 1.25 -10.00
CA ILE A 26 -5.53 0.74 -9.76
C ILE A 26 -4.53 1.73 -10.37
N ILE A 27 -3.68 2.32 -9.53
CA ILE A 27 -2.65 3.26 -9.97
C ILE A 27 -1.53 2.50 -10.69
N ASP A 28 -1.38 2.70 -12.01
CA ASP A 28 -0.24 2.15 -12.75
C ASP A 28 1.00 3.02 -12.56
N VAL A 29 2.01 2.47 -11.88
CA VAL A 29 3.24 3.18 -11.60
C VAL A 29 4.06 3.33 -12.87
N SER A 30 4.22 4.59 -13.26
CA SER A 30 4.98 4.99 -14.44
C SER A 30 6.09 5.96 -14.07
N GLU A 31 7.08 6.11 -14.95
CA GLU A 31 8.16 7.07 -14.73
C GLU A 31 7.66 8.53 -14.56
N PRO A 32 6.70 9.02 -15.37
CA PRO A 32 6.13 10.36 -15.17
C PRO A 32 5.52 10.54 -13.78
N LEU A 33 4.78 9.54 -13.29
CA LEU A 33 4.18 9.58 -11.94
C LEU A 33 5.27 9.64 -10.87
N LEU A 34 6.29 8.80 -10.96
CA LEU A 34 7.37 8.81 -9.97
C LEU A 34 8.15 10.13 -9.98
N LYS A 35 8.28 10.79 -11.13
CA LYS A 35 8.88 12.14 -11.21
C LYS A 35 7.99 13.19 -10.55
N SER A 36 6.68 13.20 -10.83
CA SER A 36 5.76 14.19 -10.24
C SER A 36 5.67 14.04 -8.72
N LEU A 37 5.83 12.83 -8.20
CA LEU A 37 5.87 12.56 -6.76
C LEU A 37 7.26 12.76 -6.13
N HIS A 38 8.26 13.23 -6.89
CA HIS A 38 9.66 13.35 -6.47
C HIS A 38 10.24 12.04 -5.89
N LEU A 39 9.75 10.90 -6.39
CA LEU A 39 10.17 9.55 -6.02
C LEU A 39 11.30 9.01 -6.90
N LEU A 40 11.84 9.79 -7.83
CA LEU A 40 13.09 9.44 -8.54
C LEU A 40 14.29 10.28 -8.08
N ASP A 41 14.06 11.49 -7.57
CA ASP A 41 15.13 12.49 -7.36
C ASP A 41 15.84 12.36 -6.00
N LYS A 42 15.35 11.48 -5.11
CA LYS A 42 15.95 11.31 -3.79
C LYS A 42 17.34 10.68 -3.85
N THR A 43 18.29 11.31 -3.17
CA THR A 43 19.69 10.92 -3.07
C THR A 43 19.87 9.69 -2.18
N PRO A 44 21.03 9.01 -2.22
CA PRO A 44 21.34 7.92 -1.28
C PRO A 44 21.32 8.35 0.20
N ALA A 45 21.55 9.63 0.49
CA ALA A 45 21.44 10.19 1.83
C ALA A 45 19.97 10.25 2.27
N ASP A 46 19.11 10.77 1.39
CA ASP A 46 17.65 10.76 1.59
C ASP A 46 17.15 9.32 1.76
N GLU A 47 17.66 8.35 0.99
CA GLU A 47 17.27 6.96 1.12
C GLU A 47 17.69 6.34 2.46
N LYS A 48 18.87 6.69 3.01
CA LYS A 48 19.29 6.23 4.34
C LYS A 48 18.44 6.83 5.45
N GLU A 49 18.13 8.12 5.36
CA GLU A 49 17.23 8.79 6.29
C GLU A 49 15.81 8.23 6.19
N ILE A 50 15.35 7.94 4.98
CA ILE A 50 14.08 7.26 4.75
C ILE A 50 14.15 5.86 5.38
N GLN A 51 15.15 5.02 5.11
CA GLN A 51 15.22 3.68 5.73
C GLN A 51 15.22 3.71 7.26
N SER A 52 15.92 4.67 7.88
CA SER A 52 15.91 4.82 9.35
C SER A 52 14.60 5.35 9.91
N GLN A 53 13.81 6.05 9.09
CA GLN A 53 12.54 6.68 9.46
C GLN A 53 11.32 5.98 8.88
N PHE A 54 11.36 4.71 8.45
CA PHE A 54 10.11 4.02 8.07
C PHE A 54 9.31 3.84 9.38
N PRO A 55 8.32 4.70 9.68
CA PRO A 55 7.81 4.85 11.04
C PRO A 55 6.84 3.70 11.39
N PHE A 56 6.61 2.81 10.43
CA PHE A 56 5.69 1.70 10.52
C PHE A 56 6.44 0.41 10.82
N TYR A 57 6.28 -0.09 12.04
CA TYR A 57 6.68 -1.44 12.37
C TYR A 57 5.58 -2.40 11.91
N PHE A 58 5.93 -3.28 10.97
CA PHE A 58 5.02 -4.28 10.40
C PHE A 58 5.39 -5.69 10.86
N HIS A 59 4.38 -6.49 11.15
CA HIS A 59 4.49 -7.93 11.12
C HIS A 59 4.39 -8.42 9.67
N VAL A 60 5.13 -9.48 9.34
CA VAL A 60 5.23 -10.02 7.99
C VAL A 60 4.71 -11.46 7.96
N ILE A 61 3.86 -11.77 6.99
CA ILE A 61 3.50 -13.13 6.61
C ILE A 61 3.85 -13.31 5.14
N GLU A 62 4.73 -14.27 4.85
CA GLU A 62 5.15 -14.60 3.50
C GLU A 62 4.51 -15.92 3.07
N THR A 63 4.02 -15.93 1.83
CA THR A 63 3.47 -17.11 1.15
C THR A 63 3.99 -17.12 -0.28
N GLU A 64 3.84 -18.24 -0.98
CA GLU A 64 4.22 -18.33 -2.41
C GLU A 64 3.44 -17.32 -3.28
N GLU A 65 2.23 -16.96 -2.88
CA GLU A 65 1.35 -16.08 -3.65
C GLU A 65 1.57 -14.58 -3.35
N LYS A 66 1.98 -14.23 -2.13
CA LYS A 66 2.03 -12.85 -1.65
C LYS A 66 2.85 -12.66 -0.37
N VAL A 67 3.27 -11.43 -0.16
CA VAL A 67 3.73 -10.93 1.14
C VAL A 67 2.64 -10.07 1.76
N THR A 68 2.31 -10.32 3.02
CA THR A 68 1.35 -9.53 3.80
C THR A 68 2.10 -8.78 4.90
N LEU A 69 2.03 -7.45 4.88
CA LEU A 69 2.52 -6.59 5.95
C LEU A 69 1.33 -6.10 6.76
N PHE A 70 1.34 -6.24 8.07
CA PHE A 70 0.23 -5.75 8.90
C PHE A 70 0.68 -5.22 10.24
N ASN A 71 -0.05 -4.25 10.76
CA ASN A 71 0.11 -3.73 12.12
C ASN A 71 -1.25 -3.28 12.68
N GLN A 72 -1.25 -2.38 13.65
CA GLN A 72 -2.49 -1.88 14.27
C GLN A 72 -3.27 -0.92 13.37
N GLN A 73 -2.62 -0.28 12.39
CA GLN A 73 -3.19 0.73 11.51
C GLN A 73 -3.46 0.16 10.11
N PHE A 74 -2.51 -0.58 9.56
CA PHE A 74 -2.48 -0.98 8.16
C PHE A 74 -2.47 -2.48 7.97
N VAL A 75 -3.03 -2.89 6.83
CA VAL A 75 -2.79 -4.18 6.19
C VAL A 75 -2.41 -3.92 4.74
N VAL A 76 -1.28 -4.46 4.32
CA VAL A 76 -0.74 -4.32 2.97
C VAL A 76 -0.53 -5.70 2.38
N TRP A 77 -1.02 -5.92 1.16
CA TRP A 77 -0.73 -7.13 0.39
C TRP A 77 0.12 -6.77 -0.82
N ILE A 78 1.28 -7.41 -0.94
CA ILE A 78 2.21 -7.28 -2.08
C ILE A 78 2.14 -8.60 -2.86
N ILE A 79 1.60 -8.53 -4.07
CA ILE A 79 1.18 -9.70 -4.84
C ILE A 79 1.95 -9.71 -6.17
N PRO A 80 2.98 -10.56 -6.33
CA PRO A 80 3.60 -10.77 -7.63
C PRO A 80 2.60 -11.43 -8.59
N LYS A 81 2.50 -10.90 -9.81
CA LYS A 81 1.64 -11.45 -10.87
C LYS A 81 2.33 -11.37 -12.21
N VAL A 82 1.92 -12.23 -13.14
CA VAL A 82 2.23 -12.08 -14.56
C VAL A 82 0.94 -11.68 -15.26
N ILE A 83 0.97 -10.53 -15.94
CA ILE A 83 -0.18 -10.01 -16.71
C ILE A 83 0.34 -9.62 -18.08
N ASP A 84 -0.24 -10.19 -19.14
CA ASP A 84 0.19 -10.05 -20.53
C ASP A 84 1.68 -10.41 -20.72
N ASP A 85 2.09 -11.57 -20.18
CA ASP A 85 3.48 -12.08 -20.18
C ASP A 85 4.52 -11.17 -19.51
N MET A 86 4.08 -10.10 -18.82
CA MET A 86 4.96 -9.17 -18.14
C MET A 86 4.85 -9.31 -16.62
N PRO A 87 5.98 -9.40 -15.89
CA PRO A 87 5.97 -9.44 -14.43
C PRO A 87 5.53 -8.09 -13.86
N ARG A 88 4.51 -8.13 -13.02
CA ARG A 88 3.95 -7.00 -12.29
C ARG A 88 3.89 -7.31 -10.80
N THR A 89 3.91 -6.27 -9.98
CA THR A 89 3.61 -6.40 -8.55
C THR A 89 2.42 -5.50 -8.24
N LEU A 90 1.32 -6.12 -7.82
CA LEU A 90 0.14 -5.42 -7.35
C LEU A 90 0.26 -5.23 -5.83
N THR A 91 0.16 -4.00 -5.36
CA THR A 91 0.19 -3.68 -3.94
C THR A 91 -1.14 -3.07 -3.54
N MET A 92 -1.75 -3.63 -2.50
CA MET A 92 -3.04 -3.20 -1.95
C MET A 92 -2.82 -2.69 -0.53
N ILE A 93 -3.32 -1.50 -0.22
CA ILE A 93 -3.21 -0.85 1.09
C ILE A 93 -4.61 -0.71 1.69
N ALA A 94 -4.79 -1.25 2.90
CA ALA A 94 -6.03 -1.16 3.64
C ALA A 94 -5.79 -0.64 5.06
N LEU A 95 -6.77 0.10 5.58
CA LEU A 95 -6.83 0.57 6.96
C LEU A 95 -7.64 -0.37 7.83
N GLN A 96 -7.17 -0.58 9.07
CA GLN A 96 -7.95 -1.21 10.12
C GLN A 96 -8.90 -0.20 10.75
N GLN A 97 -10.21 -0.36 10.53
CA GLN A 97 -11.26 0.43 11.16
C GLN A 97 -12.25 -0.49 11.89
N ASN A 98 -12.43 -0.31 13.20
CA ASN A 98 -13.46 -0.99 14.01
C ASN A 98 -13.59 -2.52 13.77
N LYS A 99 -12.45 -3.24 13.71
CA LYS A 99 -12.36 -4.70 13.43
C LYS A 99 -12.71 -5.11 11.99
N SER A 100 -12.82 -4.15 11.07
CA SER A 100 -12.94 -4.36 9.63
C SER A 100 -11.73 -3.78 8.88
N LEU A 101 -11.61 -4.11 7.60
CA LEU A 101 -10.63 -3.52 6.70
C LEU A 101 -11.35 -2.67 5.65
N LYS A 102 -10.87 -1.45 5.47
CA LYS A 102 -11.26 -0.58 4.36
C LYS A 102 -10.07 -0.51 3.41
N LEU A 103 -10.28 -0.92 2.16
CA LEU A 103 -9.25 -0.82 1.14
C LEU A 103 -9.19 0.63 0.66
N GLU A 104 -8.02 1.26 0.79
CA GLU A 104 -7.84 2.69 0.47
C GLU A 104 -7.22 2.87 -0.91
N LEU A 105 -6.19 2.08 -1.22
CA LEU A 105 -5.39 2.31 -2.41
C LEU A 105 -4.85 1.00 -2.98
N ILE A 106 -4.73 0.97 -4.31
CA ILE A 106 -4.08 -0.11 -5.03
C ILE A 106 -3.13 0.50 -6.06
N PHE A 107 -1.88 0.02 -6.10
CA PHE A 107 -0.94 0.40 -7.15
C PHE A 107 -0.28 -0.83 -7.77
N SER A 108 0.10 -0.72 -9.03
CA SER A 108 0.78 -1.76 -9.81
C SER A 108 2.13 -1.25 -10.28
N THR A 109 3.20 -2.01 -10.05
CA THR A 109 4.53 -1.73 -10.62
C THR A 109 4.88 -2.73 -11.71
N ARG A 110 5.62 -2.27 -12.72
CA ARG A 110 6.11 -3.09 -13.85
C ARG A 110 7.47 -2.60 -14.34
N GLY A 111 8.14 -3.43 -15.14
CA GLY A 111 9.44 -3.09 -15.74
C GLY A 111 10.50 -2.72 -14.70
N LYS A 112 11.29 -1.67 -14.94
CA LYS A 112 12.40 -1.23 -14.06
C LYS A 112 11.97 -0.82 -12.64
N PHE A 113 10.68 -0.54 -12.44
CA PHE A 113 10.13 -0.16 -11.13
C PHE A 113 9.57 -1.36 -10.36
N ASN A 114 9.49 -2.54 -10.99
CA ASN A 114 9.10 -3.78 -10.34
C ASN A 114 10.29 -4.42 -9.60
N THR A 115 10.82 -3.69 -8.62
CA THR A 115 11.88 -4.17 -7.72
C THR A 115 11.48 -3.90 -6.27
N PRO A 116 11.94 -4.69 -5.28
CA PRO A 116 11.60 -4.47 -3.87
C PRO A 116 11.90 -3.04 -3.40
N LYS A 117 13.03 -2.47 -3.85
CA LYS A 117 13.44 -1.10 -3.54
C LYS A 117 12.37 -0.07 -3.95
N PHE A 118 11.91 -0.14 -5.20
CA PHE A 118 10.91 0.82 -5.70
C PHE A 118 9.53 0.55 -5.13
N VAL A 119 9.11 -0.72 -5.02
CA VAL A 119 7.82 -1.08 -4.42
C VAL A 119 7.70 -0.55 -3.00
N LEU A 120 8.72 -0.74 -2.16
CA LEU A 120 8.70 -0.23 -0.78
C LEU A 120 8.77 1.30 -0.70
N ARG A 121 9.51 1.95 -1.62
CA ARG A 121 9.58 3.41 -1.70
C ARG A 121 8.22 4.03 -2.03
N ILE A 122 7.50 3.43 -2.97
CA ILE A 122 6.16 3.85 -3.37
C ILE A 122 5.15 3.55 -2.26
N LEU A 123 5.22 2.35 -1.68
CA LEU A 123 4.37 1.96 -0.55
C LEU A 123 4.47 2.97 0.60
N ARG A 124 5.69 3.39 0.98
CA ARG A 124 5.88 4.38 2.04
C ARG A 124 5.15 5.69 1.73
N HIS A 125 5.31 6.19 0.51
CA HIS A 125 4.70 7.45 0.11
C HIS A 125 3.18 7.39 0.30
N TYR A 126 2.54 6.32 -0.21
CA TYR A 126 1.10 6.14 -0.05
C TYR A 126 0.67 5.85 1.39
N LEU A 127 1.47 5.17 2.21
CA LEU A 127 1.14 5.01 3.63
C LEU A 127 1.08 6.36 4.37
N ILE A 128 1.95 7.30 4.03
CA ILE A 128 1.93 8.66 4.60
C ILE A 128 0.71 9.42 4.09
N GLU A 129 0.48 9.43 2.78
CA GLU A 129 -0.66 10.12 2.16
C GLU A 129 -2.01 9.63 2.71
N VAL A 130 -2.15 8.31 2.91
CA VAL A 130 -3.36 7.72 3.52
C VAL A 130 -3.54 8.17 4.97
N LEU A 131 -2.46 8.31 5.76
CA LEU A 131 -2.57 8.85 7.13
C LEU A 131 -2.97 10.31 7.13
N ASP A 132 -2.29 11.13 6.33
CA ASP A 132 -2.55 12.56 6.25
C ASP A 132 -4.04 12.80 5.88
N THR A 133 -4.54 12.03 4.91
CA THR A 133 -5.96 12.07 4.50
C THR A 133 -6.91 11.69 5.63
N GLU A 134 -6.63 10.62 6.38
CA GLU A 134 -7.49 10.19 7.50
C GLU A 134 -7.46 11.19 8.66
N GLU A 135 -6.32 11.81 8.93
CA GLU A 135 -6.18 12.86 9.95
C GLU A 135 -6.98 14.11 9.59
N GLU A 136 -6.93 14.54 8.32
CA GLU A 136 -7.73 15.64 7.80
C GLU A 136 -9.24 15.35 7.92
N ILE A 137 -9.69 14.17 7.50
CA ILE A 137 -11.11 13.75 7.61
C ILE A 137 -11.55 13.72 9.08
N ALA A 138 -10.72 13.18 9.97
CA ALA A 138 -11.02 13.12 11.40
C ALA A 138 -11.10 14.52 12.04
N SER A 139 -10.34 15.50 11.53
CA SER A 139 -10.40 16.88 12.00
C SER A 139 -11.70 17.59 11.59
N ILE A 140 -12.18 17.33 10.37
CA ILE A 140 -13.45 17.87 9.87
C ILE A 140 -14.62 17.32 10.68
N GLY A 141 -14.65 16.00 10.92
CA GLY A 141 -15.71 15.35 11.71
C GLY A 141 -15.77 15.77 13.18
N LYS A 142 -14.70 16.35 13.73
CA LYS A 142 -14.66 16.92 15.09
C LYS A 142 -15.12 18.38 15.16
N SER A 143 -15.20 19.06 14.03
CA SER A 143 -15.56 20.48 13.94
C SER A 143 -17.08 20.74 14.03
N GLU A 144 -17.89 19.67 13.98
CA GLU A 144 -19.37 19.74 14.00
C GLU A 144 -20.00 19.32 15.35
N ASN A 145 -19.25 19.27 16.45
CA ASN A 145 -19.77 19.03 17.81
C ASN A 145 -19.41 20.15 18.80
#